data_AF-A0A7L0XXA5-F1
#
_entry.id   AF-A0A7L0XXA5-F1
#
_cell.length_a   1.000
_cell.length_b   1.000
_cell.length_c   1.000
_cell.angle_alpha   90.00
_cell.angle_beta   90.00
_cell.angle_gamma   90.00
#
_symmetry.space_group_name_H-M   'P 1'
#
loop_
_entity.id
_entity.type
_entity.pdbx_description
1 polymer ?
#
loop_
_entity_poly.entity_id
_entity_poly.type
_entity_poly.pdbx_seq_one_letter_code
_entity_poly.pdbx_strand_id
1 'polypeptide(L)' 'SLPVGSDTTICCFGYTPRKLPQNHVKEYFYTSSKCPQPAVVFITQKNREVCANPGAKWVKEYVDSLELQ' A
#
# COMPACT_ATOMS: atom_id res chain seq x y z
N SER A 1 6.36 -12.16 30.73
CA SER A 1 5.27 -11.91 29.76
C SER A 1 5.85 -11.05 28.64
N LEU A 2 5.88 -11.53 27.40
CA LEU A 2 6.30 -10.70 26.27
C LEU A 2 5.39 -9.46 26.22
N PRO A 3 5.92 -8.25 26.03
CA PRO A 3 5.07 -7.08 25.92
C PRO A 3 4.17 -7.29 24.71
N VAL A 4 2.86 -7.23 24.92
CA VAL A 4 1.83 -7.22 23.88
C VAL A 4 2.35 -6.35 22.73
N GLY A 5 2.46 -6.97 21.55
CA GLY A 5 3.11 -6.38 20.40
C GLY A 5 2.66 -4.95 20.19
N SER A 6 3.63 -4.05 20.00
CA SER A 6 3.38 -2.68 19.60
C SER A 6 2.47 -2.70 18.37
N ASP A 7 1.20 -2.28 18.53
CA ASP A 7 0.20 -2.14 17.47
C ASP A 7 0.64 -0.98 16.54
N THR A 8 1.74 -1.20 15.81
CA THR A 8 2.27 -0.27 14.81
C THR A 8 1.37 -0.37 13.59
N THR A 9 0.21 0.29 13.68
CA THR A 9 -0.67 0.46 12.55
C THR A 9 0.06 1.25 11.46
N ILE A 10 0.27 0.63 10.30
CA ILE A 10 0.89 1.30 9.16
C ILE A 10 -0.10 2.32 8.61
N CYS A 11 0.28 3.60 8.69
CA CYS A 11 -0.47 4.72 8.14
C CYS A 11 0.36 5.51 7.13
N CYS A 12 -0.32 6.01 6.11
CA CYS A 12 0.26 6.87 5.09
C CYS A 12 -0.09 8.33 5.38
N PHE A 13 0.92 9.19 5.43
CA PHE A 13 0.74 10.65 5.61
C PHE A 13 0.88 11.42 4.29
N GLY A 14 0.99 10.69 3.18
CA GLY A 14 1.14 11.21 1.84
C GLY A 14 1.15 10.08 0.82
N TYR A 15 1.07 10.44 -0.46
CA TYR A 15 1.11 9.48 -1.56
C TYR A 15 2.35 9.71 -2.41
N THR A 16 2.81 8.65 -3.08
CA THR A 16 3.82 8.80 -4.13
C THR A 16 3.32 9.77 -5.22
N PRO A 17 4.10 10.79 -5.60
CA PRO A 17 3.73 11.69 -6.68
C PRO A 17 3.92 11.04 -8.07
N ARG A 18 4.65 9.92 -8.14
CA ARG A 18 4.96 9.21 -9.39
C ARG A 18 4.30 7.83 -9.42
N LYS A 19 3.76 7.48 -10.59
CA LYS A 19 3.29 6.12 -10.89
C LYS A 19 4.47 5.15 -10.82
N LEU A 20 4.28 4.04 -10.12
CA LEU A 20 5.26 2.95 -10.07
C LEU A 20 5.25 2.17 -11.39
N PRO A 21 6.41 1.75 -11.92
CA PRO A 21 6.43 0.74 -12.98
C PRO A 21 5.73 -0.55 -12.51
N GLN A 22 4.77 -1.06 -13.27
CA GLN A 22 3.93 -2.19 -12.84
C GLN A 22 4.74 -3.45 -12.55
N ASN A 23 5.77 -3.71 -13.36
CA ASN A 23 6.71 -4.84 -13.18
C ASN A 23 7.50 -4.79 -11.86
N HIS A 24 7.51 -3.65 -11.16
CA HIS A 24 8.15 -3.53 -9.85
C HIS A 24 7.19 -3.82 -8.70
N VAL A 25 5.88 -3.89 -8.95
CA VAL A 25 4.87 -4.18 -7.93
C VAL A 25 4.77 -5.69 -7.77
N LYS A 26 4.80 -6.15 -6.52
CA LYS A 26 4.73 -7.57 -6.15
C LYS A 26 3.38 -7.91 -5.53
N GLU A 27 2.94 -7.10 -4.57
CA GLU A 27 1.71 -7.29 -3.81
C GLU A 27 1.25 -5.95 -3.24
N TYR A 28 0.09 -5.93 -2.59
CA TYR A 28 -0.46 -4.72 -2.01
C TYR A 28 -1.27 -5.03 -0.75
N PHE A 29 -1.51 -4.00 0.07
CA PHE A 29 -2.49 -4.05 1.15
C PHE A 29 -3.14 -2.68 1.36
N TYR A 30 -4.29 -2.65 2.01
CA TYR A 30 -4.93 -1.41 2.44
C TYR A 30 -4.48 -1.03 3.85
N THR A 31 -4.25 0.26 4.09
CA THR A 31 -4.05 0.78 5.45
C THR A 31 -5.28 0.53 6.32
N SER A 32 -5.07 0.40 7.63
CA SER A 32 -6.17 0.26 8.61
C SER A 32 -7.13 1.45 8.56
N SER A 33 -8.40 1.20 8.88
CA SER A 33 -9.41 2.26 9.08
C SER A 33 -9.11 3.18 10.27
N LYS A 34 -8.17 2.81 11.14
CA LYS A 34 -7.64 3.69 12.21
C LYS A 34 -6.77 4.83 11.65
N CYS A 35 -6.29 4.72 10.41
CA CYS A 35 -5.46 5.75 9.80
C CYS A 35 -6.30 6.97 9.39
N PRO A 36 -5.77 8.19 9.55
CA PRO A 36 -6.50 9.41 9.18
C PRO A 36 -6.75 9.52 7.68
N GLN A 37 -5.95 8.83 6.86
CA GLN A 37 -6.03 8.87 5.42
C GLN A 37 -6.02 7.44 4.86
N PRO A 38 -7.00 7.06 4.02
CA PRO A 38 -7.02 5.76 3.38
C PRO A 38 -5.93 5.67 2.31
N ALA A 39 -5.20 4.56 2.27
CA ALA A 39 -4.19 4.32 1.26
C ALA A 39 -4.15 2.86 0.81
N VAL A 40 -3.71 2.66 -0.44
CA VAL A 40 -3.15 1.39 -0.89
C VAL A 40 -1.65 1.47 -0.69
N VAL A 41 -1.07 0.47 -0.03
CA VAL A 41 0.38 0.32 0.10
C VAL A 41 0.82 -0.77 -0.86
N PHE A 42 1.63 -0.40 -1.85
CA PHE A 42 2.27 -1.38 -2.73
C PHE A 42 3.58 -1.86 -2.11
N ILE A 43 3.77 -3.17 -2.10
CA ILE A 43 5.05 -3.80 -1.84
C ILE A 43 5.74 -4.04 -3.18
N THR A 44 6.94 -3.50 -3.31
CA THR A 44 7.75 -3.72 -4.51
C THR A 44 8.53 -5.03 -4.45
N GLN A 45 9.05 -5.50 -5.58
CA GLN A 45 9.95 -6.67 -5.66
C GLN A 45 11.19 -6.55 -4.78
N LYS A 46 11.57 -5.32 -4.38
CA LYS A 46 12.68 -5.05 -3.45
C LYS A 46 12.19 -4.87 -1.99
N ASN A 47 10.99 -5.34 -1.66
CA ASN A 47 10.33 -5.22 -0.36
C ASN A 47 10.24 -3.78 0.18
N ARG A 48 10.13 -2.79 -0.73
CA ARG A 48 9.83 -1.40 -0.35
C ARG A 48 8.34 -1.18 -0.34
N GLU A 49 7.85 -0.55 0.71
CA GLU A 49 6.46 -0.10 0.86
C GLU A 49 6.28 1.29 0.25
N VAL A 50 5.23 1.45 -0.55
CA VAL A 50 4.91 2.73 -1.20
C VAL A 50 3.43 3.03 -1.04
N CYS A 51 3.15 4.11 -0.31
CA CYS A 51 1.80 4.68 -0.18
C CYS A 51 1.31 5.26 -1.50
N ALA A 52 0.13 4.83 -1.96
CA ALA A 52 -0.51 5.27 -3.18
C ALA A 52 -1.96 5.70 -2.95
N ASN A 53 -2.41 6.68 -3.74
CA ASN A 53 -3.77 7.23 -3.64
C ASN A 53 -4.79 6.22 -4.19
N PRO A 54 -5.73 5.69 -3.36
CA PRO A 54 -6.74 4.72 -3.83
C PRO A 54 -7.68 5.29 -4.89
N GLY A 55 -7.80 6.62 -4.99
CA GLY A 55 -8.59 7.29 -6.02
C GLY A 55 -7.91 7.35 -7.39
N ALA A 56 -6.60 7.13 -7.48
CA ALA A 56 -5.87 7.25 -8.75
C ALA A 56 -6.14 6.05 -9.67
N LYS A 57 -6.38 6.32 -10.95
CA LYS A 57 -6.75 5.29 -11.94
C LYS A 57 -5.75 4.13 -11.99
N TRP A 58 -4.44 4.44 -12.03
CA TRP A 58 -3.39 3.42 -12.11
C TRP A 58 -3.30 2.54 -10.84
N VAL A 59 -3.69 3.06 -9.68
CA VAL A 59 -3.69 2.29 -8.43
C VAL A 59 -4.78 1.23 -8.49
N LYS A 60 -5.97 1.59 -8.96
CA LYS A 60 -7.08 0.65 -9.19
C LYS A 60 -6.71 -0.41 -10.22
N GLU A 61 -6.16 0.00 -11.36
CA GLU A 61 -5.68 -0.94 -12.40
C GLU A 61 -4.68 -1.96 -11.84
N TYR A 62 -3.77 -1.54 -10.96
CA TYR A 62 -2.79 -2.44 -10.37
C TYR A 62 -3.41 -3.39 -9.34
N VAL A 63 -4.28 -2.88 -8.47
CA VAL A 63 -5.04 -3.71 -7.52
C VAL A 63 -5.85 -4.77 -8.28
N ASP A 64 -6.63 -4.35 -9.29
CA ASP A 64 -7.43 -5.27 -10.10
C ASP A 64 -6.54 -6.33 -10.78
N SER A 65 -5.37 -5.93 -11.30
CA SER A 65 -4.43 -6.88 -11.92
C SER A 65 -3.83 -7.89 -10.95
N LEU A 66 -3.68 -7.53 -9.66
CA LEU A 66 -3.13 -8.40 -8.62
C LEU A 66 -4.21 -9.31 -8.01
N GLU A 67 -5.46 -8.88 -7.95
CA GLU A 67 -6.60 -9.72 -7.53
C GLU A 67 -6.99 -10.79 -8.55
N LEU A 68 -6.63 -10.60 -9.82
CA LEU A 68 -6.89 -11.53 -10.91
C LEU A 68 -5.76 -12.57 -11.11
N GLN A 69 -4.68 -12.50 -10.33
CA GLN A 69 -3.57 -13.47 -10.32
C GLN A 69 -3.86 -14.65 -9.39
#